data_AF-A0A4R2L0V5-F1
#
_entry.id   AF-A0A4R2L0V5-F1
#
_cell.length_a   1.000
_cell.length_b   1.000
_cell.length_c   1.000
_cell.angle_alpha   90.00
_cell.angle_beta   90.00
_cell.angle_gamma   90.00
#
_symmetry.space_group_name_H-M   'P 1'
#
loop_
_entity.id
_entity.type
_entity.pdbx_description
1 polymer ?
#
loop_
_entity_poly.entity_id
_entity_poly.type
_entity_poly.pdbx_seq_one_letter_code
_entity_poly.pdbx_strand_id
1 'polypeptide(L)' 'MNREKIFDIVLNNYGKITGVLLGLIFSVLMIEIGIIKTIFISLCIYIGYFFGSKIDKKENIQEFLDRMLPLGKYK' A
#
# COMPACT_ATOMS: atom_id res chain seq x y z
N MET A 1 -13.28 -25.55 21.02
CA MET A 1 -12.99 -25.17 19.62
C MET A 1 -11.57 -25.63 19.31
N ASN A 2 -11.38 -26.61 18.42
CA ASN A 2 -10.03 -27.13 18.10
C ASN A 2 -9.19 -26.02 17.48
N ARG A 3 -7.94 -25.89 17.93
CA ARG A 3 -6.98 -24.91 17.39
C ARG A 3 -6.82 -25.02 15.87
N GLU A 4 -6.97 -26.22 15.36
CA GLU A 4 -6.88 -26.56 13.93
C GLU A 4 -7.97 -25.87 13.10
N LYS A 5 -9.21 -25.84 13.60
CA LYS A 5 -10.31 -25.09 12.95
C LYS A 5 -10.10 -23.57 12.99
N ILE A 6 -9.44 -23.05 14.02
CA ILE A 6 -9.16 -21.61 14.12
C ILE A 6 -8.11 -21.23 13.06
N PHE A 7 -7.06 -22.03 12.93
CA PHE A 7 -6.04 -21.82 11.90
C PHE A 7 -6.62 -21.88 10.49
N ASP A 8 -7.50 -22.85 10.20
CA ASP A 8 -8.16 -22.94 8.90
C ASP A 8 -9.03 -21.71 8.59
N ILE A 9 -9.79 -21.22 9.58
CA ILE A 9 -10.61 -20.02 9.41
C ILE A 9 -9.73 -18.79 9.16
N VAL A 10 -8.60 -18.66 9.86
CA VAL A 10 -7.67 -17.55 9.73
C VAL A 10 -6.95 -17.59 8.38
N LEU A 11 -6.43 -18.74 7.97
CA LEU A 11 -5.75 -18.93 6.68
C LEU A 11 -6.71 -18.67 5.51
N ASN A 12 -7.93 -19.20 5.59
CA ASN A 12 -8.91 -19.09 4.52
C ASN A 12 -9.54 -17.68 4.42
N ASN A 13 -9.39 -16.84 5.44
CA ASN A 13 -9.88 -15.46 5.45
C ASN A 13 -8.77 -14.43 5.71
N TYR A 14 -7.51 -14.78 5.44
CA TYR A 14 -6.36 -13.95 5.77
C TYR A 14 -6.51 -12.51 5.25
N GLY A 15 -6.97 -12.34 4.00
CA GLY A 15 -7.21 -11.02 3.41
C GLY A 15 -8.28 -10.18 4.14
N LYS A 16 -9.35 -10.81 4.65
CA LYS A 16 -10.38 -10.09 5.42
C LYS A 16 -9.85 -9.68 6.80
N ILE A 17 -9.11 -10.57 7.45
CA ILE A 17 -8.54 -10.34 8.78
C ILE A 17 -7.48 -9.23 8.71
N THR A 18 -6.59 -9.29 7.72
CA THR A 18 -5.58 -8.23 7.52
C THR A 18 -6.24 -6.91 7.15
N GLY A 19 -7.28 -6.91 6.31
CA GLY A 19 -8.04 -5.70 5.99
C GLY A 19 -8.67 -5.03 7.21
N VAL A 20 -9.33 -5.82 8.08
CA VAL A 20 -9.92 -5.31 9.33
C VAL A 20 -8.85 -4.78 10.28
N LEU A 21 -7.74 -5.52 10.45
CA LEU A 21 -6.63 -5.08 11.31
C LEU A 21 -5.99 -3.79 10.81
N LEU A 22 -5.74 -3.68 9.50
CA LEU A 22 -5.20 -2.47 8.88
C LEU A 22 -6.16 -1.29 9.05
N GLY A 23 -7.46 -1.50 8.82
CA GLY A 23 -8.47 -0.46 9.02
C GLY A 23 -8.57 0.00 10.48
N LEU A 24 -8.44 -0.93 11.43
CA LEU A 24 -8.44 -0.61 12.86
C LEU A 24 -7.23 0.25 13.21
N ILE A 25 -6.02 -0.16 12.81
CA ILE A 25 -4.79 0.61 13.05
C ILE A 25 -4.89 2.01 12.40
N PHE A 26 -5.37 2.07 11.15
CA PHE A 26 -5.54 3.32 10.42
C PHE A 26 -6.51 4.28 11.11
N SER A 27 -7.65 3.78 11.57
CA SER A 27 -8.65 4.60 12.26
C SER A 27 -8.16 5.11 13.62
N VAL A 28 -7.41 4.30 14.36
CA VAL A 28 -6.75 4.74 15.60
C VAL A 28 -5.75 5.87 15.32
N LEU A 29 -4.88 5.70 14.31
CA LEU A 29 -3.94 6.74 13.87
C LEU A 29 -4.67 8.04 13.48
N MET A 30 -5.80 7.91 12.79
CA MET A 30 -6.63 9.04 12.37
C MET A 30 -7.21 9.83 13.55
N ILE A 31 -7.56 9.15 14.64
CA ILE A 31 -8.08 9.78 15.87
C ILE A 31 -6.95 10.44 16.66
N GLU A 32 -5.81 9.76 16.84
CA GLU A 32 -4.69 10.29 17.65
C GLU A 32 -3.93 11.43 16.97
N ILE A 33 -3.55 11.23 15.71
CA ILE A 33 -2.67 12.15 14.96
C ILE A 33 -3.51 13.24 14.27
N GLY A 34 -4.73 12.88 13.87
CA GLY A 34 -5.67 13.71 13.12
C GLY A 34 -5.80 13.28 11.65
N ILE A 35 -6.95 13.61 11.06
CA ILE A 35 -7.34 13.21 9.69
C ILE A 35 -6.34 13.66 8.63
N ILE A 36 -6.01 14.96 8.61
CA ILE A 36 -5.16 15.56 7.59
C ILE A 36 -3.74 14.98 7.62
N LYS A 37 -3.20 14.79 8.82
CA LYS A 37 -1.86 14.22 9.01
C LYS A 37 -1.82 12.74 8.60
N THR A 38 -2.86 11.98 8.91
CA THR A 38 -2.95 10.56 8.53
C THR A 38 -3.05 10.40 7.01
N ILE A 39 -3.84 11.23 6.33
CA ILE A 39 -3.93 11.24 4.86
C ILE A 39 -2.57 11.61 4.24
N PHE A 40 -1.90 12.64 4.78
CA PHE A 40 -0.59 13.05 4.30
C PHE A 40 0.45 11.92 4.43
N ILE A 41 0.55 11.29 5.60
CA ILE A 41 1.46 10.16 5.84
C ILE A 41 1.14 9.00 4.89
N SER A 42 -0.14 8.67 4.72
CA SER A 42 -0.58 7.57 3.85
C SER A 42 -0.23 7.84 2.39
N LEU A 43 -0.37 9.09 1.94
CA LEU A 43 0.04 9.49 0.60
C LEU A 43 1.56 9.38 0.43
N CYS A 44 2.35 9.82 1.41
CA CYS A 44 3.80 9.67 1.39
C CYS A 44 4.24 8.20 1.34
N ILE A 45 3.60 7.32 2.11
CA ILE A 45 3.86 5.87 2.08
C ILE A 45 3.52 5.30 0.70
N TYR A 46 2.35 5.65 0.15
CA TYR A 46 1.91 5.17 -1.16
C TYR A 46 2.87 5.60 -2.27
N ILE A 47 3.26 6.88 -2.28
CA ILE A 47 4.24 7.42 -3.22
C ILE A 47 5.59 6.72 -3.03
N GLY A 48 6.11 6.64 -1.81
CA GLY A 48 7.39 5.98 -1.51
C GLY A 48 7.41 4.52 -1.95
N TYR A 49 6.34 3.77 -1.70
CA TYR A 49 6.20 2.39 -2.17
C TYR A 49 6.12 2.30 -3.69
N PHE A 50 5.36 3.18 -4.35
CA PHE A 50 5.23 3.20 -5.80
C PHE A 50 6.58 3.48 -6.49
N PHE A 51 7.34 4.45 -5.99
CA PHE A 51 8.67 4.76 -6.51
C PHE A 51 9.69 3.67 -6.15
N GLY A 52 9.71 3.20 -4.89
CA GLY A 52 10.60 2.13 -4.44
C GLY A 52 10.39 0.82 -5.19
N SER A 53 9.14 0.40 -5.39
CA SER A 53 8.80 -0.81 -6.14
C SER A 53 9.26 -0.75 -7.61
N LYS A 54 9.40 0.45 -8.20
CA LYS A 54 9.94 0.60 -9.55
C LYS A 54 11.45 0.47 -9.59
N ILE A 55 12.14 1.04 -8.60
CA ILE A 55 13.60 0.90 -8.44
C ILE A 55 13.95 -0.59 -8.28
N ASP A 56 13.23 -1.31 -7.41
CA ASP A 56 13.49 -2.72 -7.13
C ASP A 56 13.29 -3.63 -8.36
N LYS A 57 12.35 -3.30 -9.25
CA LYS A 57 12.10 -4.07 -10.47
C LYS A 57 13.15 -3.86 -11.57
N LYS A 58 14.13 -2.98 -11.37
CA LYS A 58 15.07 -2.50 -12.42
C LYS A 58 14.35 -2.02 -13.69
N GLU A 59 13.05 -1.76 -13.62
CA GLU A 59 12.37 -0.98 -14.65
C GLU A 59 12.96 0.41 -14.52
N ASN A 60 13.65 0.88 -15.56
CA ASN A 60 14.09 2.27 -15.62
C ASN A 60 12.83 3.09 -15.39
N ILE A 61 12.77 3.82 -14.27
CA ILE A 61 11.66 4.72 -13.94
C ILE A 61 11.34 5.61 -15.17
N GLN A 62 12.37 5.91 -15.95
CA GLN A 62 12.35 6.51 -17.29
C GLN A 62 11.40 5.82 -18.29
N GLU A 63 11.45 4.51 -18.49
CA GLU A 63 10.54 3.79 -19.41
C GLU A 63 9.08 3.85 -18.97
N PHE A 64 8.83 3.83 -17.65
CA PHE A 64 7.47 3.97 -17.14
C PHE A 64 6.93 5.39 -17.29
N LEU A 65 7.77 6.41 -17.04
CA LEU A 65 7.44 7.80 -17.31
C LEU A 65 7.20 8.03 -18.80
N ASP A 66 8.02 7.47 -19.68
CA ASP A 66 7.82 7.52 -21.15
C ASP A 66 6.51 6.86 -21.60
N ARG A 67 6.09 5.79 -20.91
CA ARG A 67 4.83 5.09 -21.23
C ARG A 67 3.59 5.80 -20.69
N MET A 68 3.66 6.42 -19.51
CA MET A 68 2.54 7.15 -18.89
C MET A 68 2.39 8.57 -19.43
N LEU A 69 3.50 9.21 -19.80
CA LEU A 69 3.57 10.53 -20.39
C LEU A 69 4.43 10.41 -21.66
N PRO A 70 3.85 10.09 -22.83
CA PRO A 70 4.52 10.25 -24.12
C PRO A 70 4.66 11.75 -24.46
N LEU A 71 5.29 12.52 -23.58
CA LEU A 71 5.58 13.93 -23.74
C LEU A 71 7.08 14.07 -24.01
N GLY A 72 7.42 14.03 -25.29
CA GLY A 72 8.63 14.68 -25.78
C GLY A 72 9.76 13.74 -26.18
N LYS A 73 9.56 12.98 -27.26
CA LYS A 73 10.63 12.91 -28.27
C LYS A 73 10.84 14.32 -28.83
N TYR A 74 11.67 15.12 -28.19
CA TYR A 74 12.33 16.24 -28.85
C TYR A 74 13.77 15.84 -29.13
N LYS A 75 13.95 15.38 -30.38
CA LYS A 75 15.18 15.11 -31.14
C LYS A 75 16.31 14.35 -30.44
#